data_AF-A0A2N1VXU3-F1
#
_entry.id   AF-A0A2N1VXU3-F1
#
_cell.length_a   1.000
_cell.length_b   1.000
_cell.length_c   1.000
_cell.angle_alpha   90.00
_cell.angle_beta   90.00
_cell.angle_gamma   90.00
#
_symmetry.space_group_name_H-M   'P 1'
#
loop_
_entity.id
_entity.type
_entity.pdbx_description
1 polymer ?
#
loop_
_entity_poly.entity_id
_entity_poly.type
_entity_poly.pdbx_seq_one_letter_code
_entity_poly.pdbx_strand_id
1 'polypeptide(L)'
;MNIQSLTKVYEDQLNNLQDLLMAAQLKQKAVIQNNRKTLEIYTLQEESVLTRINRKEQERENFIEKIFNEHNRFNLKEEDVNFENVIAGLLKLFNPEELTKFNSLREEIKFTTQKIKDINFQNKRLIEQANGVIKQTLGILLKSQKKPLLDRKI
;
A
#
# COMPACT_ATOMS: atom_id res chain seq x y z
N MET A 1 22.11 -4.09 21.10
CA MET A 1 21.79 -3.90 19.67
C MET A 1 21.33 -2.45 19.47
N ASN A 2 21.65 -1.76 18.36
CA ASN A 2 21.54 -0.30 18.26
C ASN A 2 20.19 0.16 17.67
N ILE A 3 19.49 1.05 18.38
CA ILE A 3 18.20 1.68 18.05
C ILE A 3 18.19 2.34 16.66
N GLN A 4 19.37 2.77 16.20
CA GLN A 4 19.59 3.27 14.85
C GLN A 4 19.20 2.27 13.76
N SER A 5 19.33 0.96 14.02
CA SER A 5 18.93 -0.09 13.09
C SER A 5 17.41 -0.16 12.92
N LEU A 6 16.63 -0.02 13.99
CA LEU A 6 15.17 -0.01 13.89
C LEU A 6 14.67 1.25 13.18
N THR A 7 15.24 2.41 13.51
CA THR A 7 14.91 3.67 12.82
C THR A 7 15.19 3.57 11.33
N LYS A 8 16.33 2.97 10.95
CA LYS A 8 16.67 2.72 9.55
C LYS A 8 15.68 1.79 8.84
N VAL A 9 15.19 0.75 9.52
CA VAL A 9 14.13 -0.11 8.96
C VAL A 9 12.87 0.69 8.67
N TYR A 10 12.47 1.59 9.56
CA TYR A 10 11.31 2.46 9.34
C TYR A 10 11.53 3.47 8.20
N GLU A 11 12.73 4.04 8.08
CA GLU A 11 13.10 4.90 6.95
C GLU A 11 13.03 4.13 5.62
N ASP A 12 13.58 2.92 5.57
CA ASP A 12 13.51 2.04 4.39
C ASP A 12 12.05 1.70 4.06
N GLN A 13 11.21 1.43 5.07
CA GLN A 13 9.78 1.17 4.87
C GLN A 13 9.04 2.36 4.31
N LEU A 14 9.29 3.55 4.85
CA LEU A 14 8.69 4.79 4.37
C LEU A 14 9.08 5.04 2.90
N ASN A 15 10.35 4.87 2.54
CA ASN A 15 10.81 5.00 1.15
C ASN A 15 10.09 4.01 0.22
N ASN A 16 9.95 2.74 0.63
CA ASN A 16 9.20 1.76 -0.16
C ASN A 16 7.70 2.10 -0.28
N LEU A 17 7.09 2.68 0.76
CA LEU A 17 5.70 3.14 0.70
C LEU A 17 5.55 4.36 -0.22
N GLN A 18 6.51 5.28 -0.23
CA GLN A 18 6.53 6.41 -1.16
C GLN A 18 6.67 5.93 -2.61
N ASP A 19 7.55 4.95 -2.87
CA ASP A 19 7.65 4.27 -4.18
C ASP A 19 6.31 3.65 -4.59
N LEU A 20 5.62 2.98 -3.65
CA LEU A 20 4.33 2.34 -3.91
C LEU A 20 3.26 3.38 -4.25
N LEU A 21 3.23 4.49 -3.51
CA LEU A 21 2.32 5.60 -3.77
C LEU A 21 2.55 6.19 -5.17
N MET A 22 3.82 6.38 -5.55
CA MET A 22 4.18 6.87 -6.88
C MET A 22 3.74 5.88 -7.97
N ALA A 23 3.99 4.59 -7.80
CA ALA A 23 3.54 3.55 -8.74
C ALA A 23 2.01 3.55 -8.89
N ALA A 24 1.27 3.66 -7.78
CA ALA A 24 -0.19 3.72 -7.80
C ALA A 24 -0.74 4.97 -8.51
N GLN A 25 -0.09 6.12 -8.35
CA GLN A 25 -0.42 7.37 -9.07
C GLN A 25 -0.13 7.26 -10.57
N LEU A 26 0.99 6.64 -10.94
CA LEU A 26 1.34 6.41 -12.34
C LEU A 26 0.38 5.41 -13.00
N LYS A 27 -0.02 4.36 -12.27
CA LYS A 27 -1.05 3.42 -12.69
C LYS A 27 -2.39 4.12 -12.93
N GLN A 28 -2.80 5.03 -12.03
CA GLN A 28 -4.00 5.85 -12.21
C GLN A 28 -3.97 6.64 -13.53
N LYS A 29 -2.85 7.32 -13.81
CA LYS A 29 -2.66 8.06 -15.06
C LYS A 29 -2.75 7.15 -16.28
N ALA A 30 -2.15 5.96 -16.23
CA ALA A 30 -2.20 4.98 -17.31
C ALA A 30 -3.63 4.47 -17.58
N VAL A 31 -4.43 4.25 -16.52
CA VAL A 31 -5.86 3.89 -16.63
C VAL A 31 -6.64 5.01 -17.34
N ILE A 32 -6.46 6.26 -16.91
CA ILE A 32 -7.15 7.42 -17.49
C ILE A 32 -6.78 7.60 -18.98
N GLN A 33 -5.51 7.41 -19.32
CA GLN A 33 -5.01 7.50 -20.69
C GLN A 33 -5.34 6.28 -21.56
N ASN A 34 -5.94 5.24 -20.98
CA ASN A 34 -6.20 3.95 -21.63
C ASN A 34 -4.94 3.34 -22.28
N ASN A 35 -3.77 3.53 -21.65
CA ASN A 35 -2.50 3.03 -22.16
C ASN A 35 -2.15 1.68 -21.53
N ARG A 36 -2.54 0.60 -22.22
CA ARG A 36 -2.34 -0.78 -21.75
C ARG A 36 -0.88 -1.14 -21.46
N LYS A 37 0.05 -0.72 -22.33
CA LYS A 37 1.49 -1.04 -22.15
C LYS A 37 2.04 -0.39 -20.88
N THR A 38 1.72 0.87 -20.68
CA THR A 38 2.15 1.62 -19.49
C THR A 38 1.47 1.09 -18.22
N LEU A 39 0.21 0.65 -18.30
CA LEU A 39 -0.49 0.03 -17.18
C LEU A 39 0.19 -1.27 -16.71
N GLU A 40 0.65 -2.09 -17.65
CA GLU A 40 1.35 -3.34 -17.37
C GLU A 40 2.71 -3.09 -16.69
N ILE A 41 3.49 -2.13 -17.20
CA ILE A 41 4.77 -1.71 -16.60
C ILE A 41 4.58 -1.27 -15.14
N TYR A 42 3.61 -0.40 -14.87
CA TYR A 42 3.39 0.10 -13.51
C TYR A 42 2.78 -0.95 -12.58
N THR A 43 2.09 -1.96 -13.12
CA THR A 43 1.61 -3.10 -12.32
C THR A 43 2.79 -3.97 -11.87
N LEU A 44 3.74 -4.27 -12.75
CA LEU A 44 4.95 -5.01 -12.37
C LEU A 44 5.80 -4.23 -11.35
N GLN A 45 5.90 -2.91 -11.52
CA GLN A 45 6.58 -2.06 -10.55
C GLN A 45 5.89 -2.10 -9.18
N GLU A 46 4.56 -2.04 -9.13
CA GLU A 46 3.77 -2.17 -7.91
C GLU A 46 4.03 -3.51 -7.20
N GLU A 47 4.00 -4.64 -7.93
CA GLU A 47 4.29 -5.97 -7.38
C GLU A 47 5.71 -6.09 -6.81
N SER A 48 6.70 -5.53 -7.52
CA SER A 48 8.09 -5.47 -7.05
C SER A 48 8.21 -4.68 -5.74
N VAL A 49 7.54 -3.53 -5.65
CA VAL A 49 7.55 -2.70 -4.44
C VAL A 49 6.84 -3.41 -3.27
N LEU A 50 5.69 -4.05 -3.51
CA LEU A 50 4.98 -4.81 -2.49
C LEU A 50 5.84 -5.94 -1.91
N THR A 51 6.61 -6.62 -2.76
CA THR A 51 7.55 -7.66 -2.31
C THR A 51 8.62 -7.08 -1.38
N ARG A 52 9.17 -5.90 -1.72
CA ARG A 52 10.15 -5.20 -0.87
C ARG A 52 9.54 -4.76 0.46
N ILE A 53 8.31 -4.24 0.46
CA ILE A 53 7.57 -3.86 1.68
C ILE A 53 7.38 -5.07 2.58
N ASN A 54 6.90 -6.19 2.04
CA ASN A 54 6.64 -7.40 2.82
C ASN A 54 7.92 -7.93 3.50
N ARG A 55 9.04 -7.94 2.77
CA ARG A 55 10.34 -8.31 3.35
C ARG A 55 10.76 -7.37 4.48
N LYS A 56 10.55 -6.06 4.32
CA LYS A 56 10.88 -5.06 5.34
C LYS A 56 9.97 -5.14 6.56
N GLU A 57 8.71 -5.52 6.37
CA GLU A 57 7.78 -5.79 7.47
C GLU A 57 8.22 -6.99 8.31
N GLN A 58 8.62 -8.08 7.66
CA GLN A 58 9.22 -9.23 8.37
C GLN A 58 10.51 -8.84 9.09
N GLU A 59 11.36 -8.01 8.48
CA GLU A 59 12.57 -7.50 9.13
C GLU A 59 12.21 -6.66 10.37
N ARG A 60 11.20 -5.79 10.28
CA ARG A 60 10.68 -4.97 11.39
C ARG A 60 10.19 -5.85 12.54
N GLU A 61 9.36 -6.84 12.26
CA GLU A 61 8.83 -7.79 13.25
C GLU A 61 9.96 -8.53 13.98
N ASN A 62 10.91 -9.08 13.22
CA ASN A 62 12.09 -9.74 13.78
C ASN A 62 12.94 -8.82 14.67
N PHE A 63 13.09 -7.54 14.29
CA PHE A 63 13.82 -6.57 15.11
C PHE A 63 13.08 -6.25 16.41
N ILE A 64 11.76 -6.09 16.34
CA ILE A 64 10.92 -5.84 17.53
C ILE A 64 11.02 -7.03 18.48
N GLU A 65 10.90 -8.26 17.97
CA GLU A 65 11.00 -9.48 18.76
C GLU A 65 12.39 -9.64 19.41
N LYS A 66 13.47 -9.37 18.67
CA LYS A 66 14.83 -9.39 19.23
C LYS A 66 15.00 -8.35 20.33
N ILE A 67 14.52 -7.13 20.14
CA ILE A 67 14.61 -6.09 21.18
C ILE A 67 13.82 -6.51 22.42
N PHE A 68 12.64 -7.09 22.24
CA PHE A 68 11.84 -7.61 23.35
C PHE A 68 12.59 -8.71 24.14
N ASN A 69 13.15 -9.70 23.43
CA ASN A 69 13.86 -10.84 24.02
C ASN A 69 15.21 -10.45 24.67
N GLU A 70 15.98 -9.56 24.04
CA GLU A 70 17.26 -9.07 24.57
C GLU A 70 17.07 -8.17 25.80
N HIS A 71 16.01 -7.38 25.83
CA HIS A 71 15.67 -6.47 26.94
C HIS A 71 14.62 -7.06 27.87
N ASN A 72 14.78 -8.34 28.24
CA ASN A 72 14.01 -9.18 29.18
C ASN A 72 13.74 -8.59 30.59
N ARG A 73 13.92 -7.27 30.78
CA ARG A 73 13.53 -6.46 31.94
C ARG A 73 12.09 -5.93 31.86
N PHE A 74 11.39 -6.08 30.74
CA PHE A 74 9.96 -5.82 30.68
C PHE A 74 9.24 -7.09 31.05
N ASN A 75 8.84 -7.21 32.32
CA ASN A 75 8.06 -8.32 32.86
C ASN A 75 6.62 -8.30 32.29
N LEU A 76 6.50 -8.26 30.95
CA LEU A 76 5.26 -8.21 30.20
C LEU A 76 4.75 -9.65 30.07
N LYS A 77 3.59 -9.92 30.66
CA LYS A 77 2.88 -11.18 30.45
C LYS A 77 2.53 -11.30 28.97
N GLU A 78 2.52 -12.51 28.41
CA GLU A 78 2.22 -12.79 26.99
C GLU A 78 0.92 -12.13 26.50
N GLU A 79 -0.02 -11.88 27.42
CA GLU A 79 -1.33 -11.28 27.16
C GLU A 79 -1.30 -9.74 26.98
N ASP A 80 -0.19 -9.07 27.34
CA ASP A 80 -0.03 -7.60 27.33
C ASP A 80 0.99 -7.10 26.28
N VAL A 81 1.45 -7.95 25.35
CA VAL A 81 2.37 -7.57 24.26
C VAL A 81 1.61 -6.80 23.18
N ASN A 82 1.05 -5.65 23.55
CA ASN A 82 0.58 -4.66 22.60
C ASN A 82 1.79 -3.86 22.10
N PHE A 83 1.84 -3.56 20.81
CA PHE A 83 2.91 -2.78 20.18
C PHE A 83 3.12 -1.42 20.88
N GLU A 84 2.04 -0.82 21.40
CA GLU A 84 2.10 0.40 22.22
C GLU A 84 2.86 0.18 23.55
N ASN A 85 2.73 -0.99 24.18
CA ASN A 85 3.47 -1.35 25.40
C ASN A 85 4.95 -1.63 25.11
N VAL A 86 5.26 -2.20 23.94
CA VAL A 86 6.64 -2.36 23.47
C VAL A 86 7.28 -1.00 23.23
N ILE A 87 6.57 -0.07 22.57
CA ILE A 87 7.05 1.31 22.41
C ILE A 87 7.21 1.99 23.76
N ALA A 88 6.29 1.83 24.71
CA ALA A 88 6.42 2.37 26.05
C ALA A 88 7.63 1.81 26.81
N GLY A 89 8.02 0.56 26.54
CA GLY A 89 9.27 -0.01 27.02
C GLY A 89 10.50 0.59 26.34
N LEU A 90 10.44 0.76 25.02
CA LEU A 90 11.46 1.43 24.23
C LEU A 90 11.67 2.90 24.66
N LEU A 91 10.62 3.62 25.08
CA LEU A 91 10.71 5.00 25.61
C LEU A 91 11.75 5.15 26.74
N LYS A 92 12.01 4.09 27.51
CA LYS A 92 13.00 4.11 28.60
C LYS A 92 14.45 3.94 28.11
N LEU A 93 14.63 3.53 26.87
CA LEU A 93 15.93 3.25 26.23
C LEU A 93 16.31 4.32 25.19
N PHE A 94 15.39 5.19 24.79
CA PHE A 94 15.59 6.18 23.72
C PHE A 94 15.99 7.54 24.29
N ASN A 95 16.89 8.22 23.58
CA ASN A 95 17.05 9.66 23.76
C ASN A 95 15.78 10.39 23.24
N PRO A 96 15.36 11.51 23.86
CA PRO A 96 14.15 12.23 23.47
C PRO A 96 14.10 12.65 21.99
N GLU A 97 15.26 13.00 21.41
CA GLU A 97 15.37 13.37 19.98
C GLU A 97 15.14 12.17 19.05
N GLU A 98 15.77 11.02 19.33
CA GLU A 98 15.61 9.80 18.53
C GLU A 98 14.18 9.28 18.58
N LEU A 99 13.55 9.40 19.75
CA LEU A 99 12.14 9.05 19.92
C LEU A 99 11.22 9.96 19.10
N THR A 100 11.50 11.26 19.08
CA THR A 100 10.72 12.23 18.30
C THR A 100 10.79 11.89 16.82
N LYS A 101 11.99 11.60 16.30
CA LYS A 101 12.21 11.16 14.91
C LYS A 101 11.51 9.83 14.61
N PHE A 102 11.56 8.87 15.54
CA PHE A 102 10.89 7.58 15.37
C PHE A 102 9.36 7.76 15.29
N ASN A 103 8.79 8.57 16.18
CA ASN A 103 7.35 8.87 16.16
C ASN A 103 6.92 9.63 14.91
N SER A 104 7.73 10.57 14.40
CA SER A 104 7.42 11.26 13.14
C SER A 104 7.40 10.28 11.96
N LEU A 105 8.35 9.34 11.89
CA LEU A 105 8.36 8.29 10.86
C LEU A 105 7.12 7.41 10.94
N ARG A 106 6.66 7.05 12.15
CA ARG A 106 5.43 6.26 12.33
C ARG A 106 4.21 6.97 11.79
N GLU A 107 4.02 8.24 12.14
CA GLU A 107 2.89 9.03 11.66
C GLU A 107 2.96 9.21 10.13
N GLU A 108 4.16 9.40 9.58
CA GLU A 108 4.34 9.52 8.13
C GLU A 108 4.03 8.21 7.38
N ILE A 109 4.46 7.07 7.92
CA ILE A 109 4.11 5.73 7.39
C ILE A 109 2.59 5.53 7.41
N LYS A 110 1.93 5.86 8.52
CA LYS A 110 0.47 5.74 8.66
C LYS A 110 -0.26 6.62 7.65
N PHE A 111 0.17 7.87 7.53
CA PHE A 111 -0.38 8.83 6.57
C PHE A 111 -0.18 8.37 5.11
N THR A 112 1.02 7.91 4.78
CA THR A 112 1.36 7.41 3.43
C THR A 112 0.55 6.17 3.09
N THR A 113 0.39 5.24 4.05
CA THR A 113 -0.45 4.04 3.89
C THR A 113 -1.91 4.41 3.61
N GLN A 114 -2.44 5.41 4.32
CA GLN A 114 -3.80 5.90 4.09
C GLN A 114 -3.94 6.48 2.67
N LYS A 115 -2.99 7.28 2.21
CA LYS A 115 -2.98 7.80 0.82
C LYS A 115 -2.97 6.68 -0.22
N ILE A 116 -2.16 5.64 -0.02
CA ILE A 116 -2.09 4.47 -0.92
C ILE A 116 -3.45 3.76 -0.96
N LYS A 117 -4.10 3.58 0.18
CA LYS A 117 -5.44 2.98 0.26
C LYS A 117 -6.45 3.81 -0.52
N ASP A 118 -6.44 5.13 -0.36
CA ASP A 118 -7.38 6.02 -1.02
C ASP A 118 -7.19 6.02 -2.54
N ILE A 119 -5.95 6.07 -3.03
CA ILE A 119 -5.70 6.05 -4.48
C ILE A 119 -6.01 4.69 -5.10
N ASN A 120 -5.73 3.59 -4.41
CA ASN A 120 -6.08 2.26 -4.90
C ASN A 120 -7.60 2.06 -4.96
N PHE A 121 -8.34 2.64 -4.01
CA PHE A 121 -9.79 2.67 -4.06
C PHE A 121 -10.31 3.47 -5.27
N GLN A 122 -9.71 4.62 -5.56
CA GLN A 122 -10.03 5.40 -6.76
C GLN A 122 -9.73 4.62 -8.05
N ASN A 123 -8.55 3.98 -8.13
CA ASN A 123 -8.15 3.16 -9.28
C ASN A 123 -9.13 2.02 -9.54
N LYS A 124 -9.59 1.33 -8.48
CA LYS A 124 -10.62 0.31 -8.57
C LYS A 124 -11.91 0.86 -9.19
N ARG A 125 -12.40 2.00 -8.71
CA ARG A 125 -13.61 2.64 -9.24
C ARG A 125 -13.48 3.03 -10.71
N LEU A 126 -12.34 3.57 -11.13
CA LEU A 126 -12.07 3.92 -12.53
C LEU A 126 -12.15 2.69 -13.44
N ILE A 127 -11.54 1.58 -13.03
CA ILE A 127 -11.56 0.31 -13.76
C ILE A 127 -12.99 -0.24 -13.85
N GLU A 128 -13.74 -0.22 -12.75
CA GLU A 128 -15.14 -0.67 -12.71
C GLU A 128 -16.02 0.16 -13.66
N GLN A 129 -15.85 1.48 -13.68
CA GLN A 129 -16.56 2.37 -14.60
C GLN A 129 -16.21 2.10 -16.06
N ALA A 130 -14.92 1.96 -16.39
CA ALA A 130 -14.46 1.63 -17.73
C ALA A 130 -15.07 0.30 -18.22
N ASN A 131 -15.09 -0.73 -17.36
CA ASN A 131 -15.72 -2.02 -17.66
C ASN A 131 -17.24 -1.88 -17.86
N GLY A 132 -17.91 -1.01 -17.09
CA GLY A 132 -19.32 -0.69 -17.27
C GLY A 132 -19.62 -0.12 -18.65
N VAL A 133 -18.82 0.85 -19.10
CA VAL A 133 -18.94 1.46 -20.44
C VAL A 133 -18.71 0.41 -21.54
N ILE A 134 -17.69 -0.43 -21.41
CA ILE A 134 -17.42 -1.51 -22.38
C ILE A 134 -18.62 -2.45 -22.50
N LYS A 135 -19.20 -2.88 -21.37
CA LYS A 135 -20.39 -3.75 -21.35
C LYS A 135 -21.60 -3.09 -22.01
N GLN A 136 -21.83 -1.81 -21.74
CA GLN A 136 -22.93 -1.07 -22.37
C GLN A 136 -22.74 -0.96 -23.89
N THR A 137 -21.53 -0.61 -24.34
CA THR A 137 -21.19 -0.52 -25.76
C THR A 137 -21.37 -1.86 -26.47
N LEU A 138 -20.89 -2.97 -25.88
CA LEU A 138 -21.12 -4.31 -26.42
C LEU A 138 -22.61 -4.66 -26.49
N GLY A 139 -23.37 -4.31 -25.45
CA GLY A 139 -24.81 -4.49 -25.43
C GLY A 139 -25.53 -3.74 -26.55
N ILE A 140 -25.11 -2.50 -26.86
CA ILE A 140 -25.65 -1.71 -27.98
C ILE A 140 -25.30 -2.36 -29.32
N LEU A 141 -24.03 -2.73 -29.52
CA LEU A 141 -23.57 -3.36 -30.76
C LEU A 141 -24.33 -4.68 -31.02
N LEU A 142 -24.47 -5.54 -30.01
CA LEU A 142 -25.20 -6.80 -30.13
C LEU A 142 -26.71 -6.60 -30.36
N LYS A 143 -27.32 -5.55 -29.77
CA LYS A 143 -28.72 -5.19 -30.03
C LYS A 143 -28.92 -4.62 -31.43
N SER A 144 -27.98 -3.83 -31.94
CA SER A 144 -28.04 -3.28 -33.30
C SER A 144 -28.00 -4.37 -34.40
N GLN A 145 -27.32 -5.49 -34.15
CA GLN A 145 -27.28 -6.64 -35.06
C GLN A 145 -28.57 -7.46 -35.10
N LYS A 146 -29.47 -7.31 -34.11
CA LYS A 146 -30.73 -8.04 -34.02
C LYS A 146 -31.96 -7.27 -34.56
N LYS A 147 -31.78 -6.12 -35.22
CA LYS A 147 -32.90 -5.50 -35.94
C LYS A 147 -33.20 -6.29 -37.22
N PRO A 148 -34.41 -6.85 -37.39
CA PRO A 148 -34.79 -7.47 -38.64
C PRO A 148 -34.77 -6.40 -39.75
N LEU A 149 -34.06 -6.68 -40.84
CA LEU A 149 -33.95 -5.84 -42.04
C LEU A 149 -35.20 -5.89 -42.94
N LEU A 150 -36.37 -6.28 -42.42
CA LEU A 150 -37.58 -6.46 -43.23
C LEU A 150 -38.79 -5.88 -42.49
N ASP A 151 -39.27 -4.71 -42.94
CA ASP A 151 -40.52 -4.65 -43.70
C ASP A 151 -40.74 -3.24 -44.29
N ARG A 152 -40.43 -3.06 -45.57
CA ARG A 152 -41.04 -2.03 -46.41
C ARG A 152 -41.64 -2.72 -47.62
N LYS A 153 -42.75 -3.42 -47.39
CA LYS A 153 -43.79 -3.58 -48.41
C LYS A 153 -44.82 -2.47 -48.23
N ILE A 154 -44.78 -1.50 -49.15
CA ILE A 154 -45.97 -0.85 -49.70
C ILE A 154 -45.79 -0.91 -51.21
#